data_AF-A0A3D1DKS7-F1
#
_entry.id   AF-A0A3D1DKS7-F1
#
_cell.length_a   1.000
_cell.length_b   1.000
_cell.length_c   1.000
_cell.angle_alpha   90.00
_cell.angle_beta   90.00
_cell.angle_gamma   90.00
#
_symmetry.space_group_name_H-M   'P 1'
#
loop_
_entity.id
_entity.type
_entity.pdbx_description
1 polymer ?
#
loop_
_entity_poly.entity_id
_entity_poly.type
_entity_poly.pdbx_seq_one_letter_code
_entity_poly.pdbx_strand_id
1 'polypeptide(L)'
;DNVGDNVGDVAGMGADLYESYCGSILASAALGVAAFHEKGEAVQVNALLLPMMLAAAGIILSICGVFLVKTKEDTSQKNLLKALGKGINYSSIGVAVAAYFLANLLLPDNNMLFMSVGVGLLAGWLIGWWTEYSTSDEYAPTQAIAKQAESGPATIIIAGVAEGLYSVWVPIVVIGAAILLAFGFSTEWAFGDDEKFALGLYGVGLGAVGMLSTLGLTLATDAYGPIADNAGGNAQMAELEPIVRERTDALDSLGNTTAATGKGFAIGSAALTALALLAAYVEEVRVGYDRWAKAEVVDLDDGTVIKLNRRALAVKHGDSAKTYLVMPARKGQGNDDYAAIGKADAKDEVEVDTEALVAMGLLVNNKTATIPDFVQLYDVTIMNPAVLIGMFMGVMLAFVFCAMTMKAVGRAADGMVQEVRRQFAENPGILDGSVKPDYANCVSISTGAAQREMILPSLLGLVVPIVVGLLLGVGGVMGMLAGGLTSGFAVAIFMANAGGAWDNAKKYIEAGNFGGKGSDAHKAGVVGDTVGDPFKDTSGPSLNILIKLMSMVSVVFAGLIVQYALALF
;
A
#
# COMPACT_ATOMS: atom_id res chain seq x y z
N ASP A 1 -23.33 6.09 -11.66
CA ASP A 1 -23.06 4.80 -12.32
C ASP A 1 -22.34 5.02 -13.62
N ASN A 2 -22.18 4.00 -14.46
CA ASN A 2 -21.55 3.95 -15.78
C ASN A 2 -20.33 4.87 -15.97
N VAL A 3 -20.52 6.18 -16.07
CA VAL A 3 -19.39 7.15 -16.01
C VAL A 3 -18.57 6.97 -14.73
N GLY A 4 -19.20 6.73 -13.59
CA GLY A 4 -18.54 6.54 -12.29
C GLY A 4 -17.59 5.36 -12.29
N ASP A 5 -18.01 4.21 -12.82
CA ASP A 5 -17.23 2.97 -12.86
C ASP A 5 -15.97 3.16 -13.73
N ASN A 6 -16.06 3.96 -14.80
CA ASN A 6 -14.89 4.31 -15.61
C ASN A 6 -13.93 5.30 -14.90
N VAL A 7 -14.46 6.26 -14.14
CA VAL A 7 -13.65 7.30 -13.47
C VAL A 7 -13.02 6.78 -12.19
N GLY A 8 -13.74 6.00 -11.39
CA GLY A 8 -13.27 5.41 -10.14
C GLY A 8 -12.58 4.08 -10.38
N ASP A 9 -13.37 3.08 -10.77
CA ASP A 9 -12.97 1.67 -10.75
C ASP A 9 -12.01 1.29 -11.88
N VAL A 10 -11.88 2.14 -12.92
CA VAL A 10 -10.86 1.99 -13.96
C VAL A 10 -9.74 3.02 -13.79
N ALA A 11 -10.02 4.32 -13.90
CA ALA A 11 -8.96 5.33 -13.89
C ALA A 11 -8.28 5.49 -12.52
N GLY A 12 -9.06 5.51 -11.44
CA GLY A 12 -8.53 5.56 -10.07
C GLY A 12 -7.75 4.30 -9.69
N MET A 13 -8.34 3.12 -9.94
CA MET A 13 -7.70 1.82 -9.69
C MET A 13 -6.41 1.64 -10.51
N GLY A 14 -6.41 2.04 -11.78
CA GLY A 14 -5.21 2.00 -12.63
C GLY A 14 -4.08 2.90 -12.09
N ALA A 15 -4.41 4.08 -11.58
CA ALA A 15 -3.44 4.98 -10.95
C ALA A 15 -2.87 4.42 -9.64
N ASP A 16 -3.72 3.79 -8.80
CA ASP A 16 -3.31 3.14 -7.56
C ASP A 16 -2.31 2.00 -7.80
N LEU A 17 -2.66 1.10 -8.72
CA LEU A 17 -1.79 -0.03 -9.04
C LEU A 17 -0.50 0.41 -9.75
N TYR A 18 -0.55 1.45 -10.57
CA TYR A 18 0.65 2.06 -11.14
C TYR A 18 1.59 2.59 -10.05
N GLU A 19 1.06 3.32 -9.07
CA GLU A 19 1.86 3.84 -7.95
C GLU A 19 2.45 2.69 -7.12
N SER A 20 1.66 1.65 -6.84
CA SER A 20 2.13 0.44 -6.15
C SER A 20 3.31 -0.22 -6.89
N TYR A 21 3.18 -0.35 -8.21
CA TYR A 21 4.19 -0.96 -9.06
C TYR A 21 5.50 -0.17 -9.05
N CYS A 22 5.42 1.13 -9.34
CA CYS A 22 6.59 2.00 -9.35
C CYS A 22 7.22 2.13 -7.95
N GLY A 23 6.41 2.28 -6.91
CA GLY A 23 6.85 2.39 -5.52
C GLY A 23 7.63 1.15 -5.06
N SER A 24 7.13 -0.05 -5.36
CA SER A 24 7.82 -1.30 -4.99
C SER A 24 9.18 -1.44 -5.68
N ILE A 25 9.28 -1.08 -6.97
CA ILE A 25 10.52 -1.14 -7.75
C ILE A 25 11.54 -0.13 -7.22
N LEU A 26 11.12 1.13 -7.01
CA LEU A 26 11.99 2.20 -6.54
C LEU A 26 12.49 1.94 -5.12
N ALA A 27 11.60 1.54 -4.20
CA ALA A 27 11.98 1.21 -2.83
C ALA A 27 12.97 0.03 -2.81
N SER A 28 12.70 -1.02 -3.59
CA SER A 28 13.61 -2.18 -3.68
C SER A 28 14.96 -1.81 -4.29
N ALA A 29 14.97 -0.97 -5.32
CA ALA A 29 16.21 -0.48 -5.94
C ALA A 29 17.07 0.31 -4.95
N ALA A 30 16.46 1.21 -4.16
CA ALA A 30 17.15 1.96 -3.12
C ALA A 30 17.72 1.04 -2.03
N LEU A 31 16.95 0.05 -1.59
CA LEU A 31 17.42 -0.95 -0.63
C LEU A 31 18.52 -1.85 -1.18
N GLY A 32 18.49 -2.16 -2.48
CA GLY A 32 19.56 -2.91 -3.14
C GLY A 32 20.88 -2.16 -3.08
N VAL A 33 20.89 -0.85 -3.33
CA VAL A 33 22.09 -0.02 -3.19
C VAL A 33 22.59 -0.03 -1.73
N ALA A 34 21.69 0.15 -0.76
CA ALA A 34 22.04 0.15 0.66
C ALA A 34 22.58 -1.20 1.16
N ALA A 35 21.95 -2.31 0.74
CA ALA A 35 22.35 -3.68 1.12
C ALA A 35 23.76 -4.05 0.65
N PHE A 36 24.22 -3.42 -0.44
CA PHE A 36 25.52 -3.68 -1.04
C PHE A 36 26.48 -2.49 -0.93
N HIS A 37 26.25 -1.55 -0.01
CA HIS A 37 27.04 -0.30 0.11
C HIS A 37 28.54 -0.54 0.36
N GLU A 38 28.90 -1.61 1.07
CA GLU A 38 30.31 -2.00 1.29
C GLU A 38 30.93 -2.77 0.12
N LYS A 39 30.11 -3.19 -0.84
CA LYS A 39 30.58 -3.83 -2.08
C LYS A 39 30.86 -2.75 -3.13
N GLY A 40 31.69 -3.10 -4.12
CA GLY A 40 32.04 -2.16 -5.19
C GLY A 40 30.82 -1.67 -5.99
N GLU A 41 30.96 -0.49 -6.60
CA GLU A 41 29.90 0.21 -7.35
C GLU A 41 29.18 -0.68 -8.36
N ALA A 42 29.90 -1.57 -9.04
CA ALA A 42 29.32 -2.52 -9.99
C ALA A 42 28.26 -3.45 -9.36
N VAL A 43 28.48 -3.91 -8.13
CA VAL A 43 27.53 -4.79 -7.42
C VAL A 43 26.30 -4.00 -6.98
N GLN A 44 26.48 -2.75 -6.53
CA GLN A 44 25.38 -1.86 -6.16
C GLN A 44 24.49 -1.55 -7.37
N VAL A 45 25.08 -1.28 -8.53
CA VAL A 45 24.34 -1.09 -9.78
C VAL A 45 23.58 -2.36 -10.17
N ASN A 46 24.18 -3.55 -10.03
CA ASN A 46 23.47 -4.80 -10.29
C ASN A 46 22.28 -5.01 -9.34
N ALA A 47 22.43 -4.69 -8.05
CA ALA A 47 21.35 -4.75 -7.08
C ALA A 47 20.23 -3.75 -7.39
N LEU A 48 20.57 -2.54 -7.83
CA LEU A 48 19.60 -1.56 -8.31
C LEU A 48 18.81 -2.07 -9.54
N LEU A 49 19.49 -2.71 -10.48
CA LEU A 49 18.89 -3.17 -11.74
C LEU A 49 18.01 -4.41 -11.59
N LEU A 50 18.27 -5.28 -10.62
CA LEU A 50 17.51 -6.53 -10.44
C LEU A 50 15.99 -6.33 -10.33
N PRO A 51 15.43 -5.48 -9.45
CA PRO A 51 13.99 -5.25 -9.40
C PRO A 51 13.43 -4.65 -10.69
N MET A 52 14.19 -3.80 -11.39
CA MET A 52 13.78 -3.23 -12.68
C MET A 52 13.73 -4.28 -13.79
N MET A 53 14.70 -5.20 -13.82
CA MET A 53 14.72 -6.30 -14.78
C MET A 53 13.64 -7.34 -14.50
N LEU A 54 13.34 -7.60 -13.22
CA LEU A 54 12.20 -8.45 -12.82
C LEU A 54 10.88 -7.86 -13.30
N ALA A 55 10.68 -6.56 -13.10
CA ALA A 55 9.53 -5.83 -13.62
C ALA A 55 9.43 -5.92 -15.15
N ALA A 56 10.54 -5.72 -15.87
CA ALA A 56 10.59 -5.84 -17.33
C ALA A 56 10.24 -7.26 -17.82
N ALA A 57 10.79 -8.29 -17.16
CA ALA A 57 10.45 -9.68 -17.46
C ALA A 57 8.96 -9.97 -17.18
N GLY A 58 8.43 -9.45 -16.08
CA GLY A 58 7.03 -9.54 -15.70
C GLY A 58 6.08 -8.95 -16.74
N ILE A 59 6.43 -7.80 -17.34
CA ILE A 59 5.67 -7.19 -18.44
C ILE A 59 5.61 -8.13 -19.65
N ILE A 60 6.77 -8.64 -20.10
CA ILE A 60 6.84 -9.55 -21.26
C ILE A 60 6.03 -10.82 -21.00
N LEU A 61 6.19 -11.41 -19.81
CA LEU A 61 5.47 -12.62 -19.41
C LEU A 61 3.97 -12.38 -19.25
N SER A 62 3.56 -11.19 -18.81
CA SER A 62 2.14 -10.81 -18.75
C SER A 62 1.55 -10.69 -20.15
N ILE A 63 2.25 -10.04 -21.09
CA ILE A 63 1.83 -9.96 -22.51
C ILE A 63 1.67 -11.38 -23.09
N CYS A 64 2.64 -12.26 -22.87
CA CYS A 64 2.55 -13.66 -23.30
C CYS A 64 1.37 -14.39 -22.65
N GLY A 65 1.12 -14.16 -21.35
CA GLY A 65 0.04 -14.79 -20.61
C GLY A 65 -1.36 -14.37 -21.07
N VAL A 66 -1.53 -13.16 -21.58
CA VAL A 66 -2.81 -12.71 -22.19
C VAL A 66 -3.23 -13.65 -23.32
N PHE A 67 -2.29 -14.09 -24.18
CA PHE A 67 -2.59 -15.01 -25.29
C PHE A 67 -2.95 -16.44 -24.83
N LEU A 68 -2.74 -16.78 -23.55
CA LEU A 68 -3.11 -18.07 -22.97
C LEU A 68 -4.55 -18.09 -22.42
N VAL A 69 -5.16 -16.92 -22.22
CA VAL A 69 -6.54 -16.78 -21.74
C VAL A 69 -7.50 -17.10 -22.89
N LYS A 70 -8.15 -18.26 -22.81
CA LYS A 70 -9.15 -18.71 -23.79
C LYS A 70 -10.35 -19.31 -23.06
N THR A 71 -11.55 -18.84 -23.36
CA THR A 71 -12.81 -19.32 -22.80
C THR A 71 -13.60 -20.10 -23.86
N LYS A 72 -14.44 -21.06 -23.43
CA LYS A 72 -15.44 -21.70 -24.28
C LYS A 72 -16.76 -20.93 -24.15
N GLU A 73 -17.76 -21.22 -24.99
CA GLU A 73 -19.07 -20.55 -24.94
C GLU A 73 -19.88 -20.81 -23.66
N ASP A 74 -19.44 -21.76 -22.82
CA ASP A 74 -20.05 -22.06 -21.53
C ASP A 74 -19.59 -21.05 -20.45
N THR A 75 -20.54 -20.25 -19.96
CA THR A 75 -20.36 -19.01 -19.20
C THR A 75 -20.37 -19.18 -17.67
N SER A 76 -20.16 -20.38 -17.12
CA SER A 76 -20.08 -20.48 -15.64
C SER A 76 -18.92 -19.67 -15.07
N GLN A 77 -19.16 -18.94 -13.97
CA GLN A 77 -18.19 -18.07 -13.28
C GLN A 77 -16.88 -18.81 -12.98
N LYS A 78 -16.98 -20.07 -12.55
CA LYS A 78 -15.85 -20.96 -12.30
C LYS A 78 -14.97 -21.22 -13.53
N ASN A 79 -15.56 -21.40 -14.72
CA ASN A 79 -14.81 -21.62 -15.95
C ASN A 79 -14.04 -20.35 -16.37
N LEU A 80 -14.67 -19.18 -16.19
CA LEU A 80 -14.06 -17.89 -16.51
C LEU A 80 -12.91 -17.55 -15.57
N LEU A 81 -13.08 -17.71 -14.24
CA LEU A 81 -12.01 -17.55 -13.26
C LEU A 81 -10.83 -18.47 -13.55
N LYS A 82 -11.11 -19.73 -13.91
CA LYS A 82 -10.05 -20.69 -14.25
C LYS A 82 -9.29 -20.30 -15.52
N ALA A 83 -9.96 -19.70 -16.50
CA ALA A 83 -9.32 -19.22 -17.72
C ALA A 83 -8.42 -18.00 -17.45
N LEU A 84 -8.91 -17.03 -16.65
CA LEU A 84 -8.15 -15.86 -16.22
C LEU A 84 -6.94 -16.27 -15.36
N GLY A 85 -7.17 -17.14 -14.38
CA GLY A 85 -6.13 -17.68 -13.50
C GLY A 85 -5.05 -18.47 -14.23
N LYS A 86 -5.36 -19.07 -15.39
CA LYS A 86 -4.34 -19.70 -16.24
C LYS A 86 -3.31 -18.69 -16.75
N GLY A 87 -3.74 -17.52 -17.21
CA GLY A 87 -2.82 -16.46 -17.62
C GLY A 87 -1.91 -16.06 -16.46
N ILE A 88 -2.51 -15.70 -15.32
CA ILE A 88 -1.81 -15.23 -14.12
C ILE A 88 -0.81 -16.29 -13.62
N ASN A 89 -1.23 -17.54 -13.43
CA ASN A 89 -0.38 -18.58 -12.85
C ASN A 89 0.82 -18.91 -13.74
N TYR A 90 0.64 -18.98 -15.06
CA TYR A 90 1.76 -19.26 -15.97
C TYR A 90 2.75 -18.10 -16.02
N SER A 91 2.27 -16.86 -16.01
CA SER A 91 3.14 -15.68 -15.92
C SER A 91 3.89 -15.64 -14.58
N SER A 92 3.23 -15.97 -13.46
CA SER A 92 3.87 -16.05 -12.13
C SER A 92 4.98 -17.12 -12.09
N ILE A 93 4.74 -18.30 -12.66
CA ILE A 93 5.78 -19.34 -12.80
C ILE A 93 6.93 -18.83 -13.67
N GLY A 94 6.62 -18.17 -14.79
CA GLY A 94 7.62 -17.56 -15.66
C GLY A 94 8.48 -16.53 -14.93
N VAL A 95 7.87 -15.69 -14.07
CA VAL A 95 8.60 -14.70 -13.27
C VAL A 95 9.50 -15.39 -12.25
N ALA A 96 9.03 -16.43 -11.57
CA ALA A 96 9.86 -17.18 -10.62
C ALA A 96 11.10 -17.78 -11.30
N VAL A 97 10.93 -18.32 -12.52
CA VAL A 97 12.05 -18.83 -13.33
C VAL A 97 12.97 -17.69 -13.76
N ALA A 98 12.44 -16.57 -14.25
CA ALA A 98 13.22 -15.40 -14.62
C ALA A 98 14.01 -14.85 -13.43
N ALA A 99 13.40 -14.82 -12.25
CA ALA A 99 14.04 -14.37 -11.01
C ALA A 99 15.24 -15.22 -10.64
N TYR A 100 15.14 -16.55 -10.79
CA TYR A 100 16.28 -17.45 -10.59
C TYR A 100 17.45 -17.09 -11.51
N PHE A 101 17.21 -16.94 -12.81
CA PHE A 101 18.27 -16.62 -13.76
C PHE A 101 18.85 -15.22 -13.55
N LEU A 102 18.00 -14.21 -13.30
CA LEU A 102 18.43 -12.84 -13.09
C LEU A 102 19.22 -12.68 -11.79
N ALA A 103 18.81 -13.32 -10.69
CA ALA A 103 19.54 -13.30 -9.43
C ALA A 103 20.94 -13.93 -9.60
N ASN A 104 21.03 -15.09 -10.26
CA ASN A 104 22.32 -15.75 -10.52
C ASN A 104 23.22 -14.96 -11.49
N LEU A 105 22.65 -14.19 -12.41
CA LEU A 105 23.40 -13.38 -13.36
C LEU A 105 23.95 -12.10 -12.74
N LEU A 106 23.12 -11.38 -11.98
CA LEU A 106 23.45 -10.05 -11.45
C LEU A 106 24.12 -10.10 -10.08
N LEU A 107 23.72 -11.05 -9.22
CA LEU A 107 24.16 -11.18 -7.82
C LEU A 107 24.47 -12.66 -7.49
N PRO A 108 25.51 -13.26 -8.11
CA PRO A 108 25.78 -14.70 -8.02
C PRO A 108 26.00 -15.18 -6.58
N ASP A 109 26.64 -14.36 -5.74
CA ASP A 109 26.92 -14.69 -4.33
C ASP A 109 25.66 -14.62 -3.44
N ASN A 110 24.55 -14.07 -3.94
CA ASN A 110 23.30 -13.87 -3.21
C ASN A 110 22.12 -14.48 -3.97
N ASN A 111 22.33 -15.64 -4.59
CA ASN A 111 21.32 -16.25 -5.46
C ASN A 111 19.99 -16.52 -4.73
N MET A 112 19.98 -16.79 -3.42
CA MET A 112 18.74 -17.03 -2.65
C MET A 112 17.73 -15.87 -2.69
N LEU A 113 18.13 -14.67 -3.14
CA LEU A 113 17.22 -13.55 -3.38
C LEU A 113 16.03 -13.91 -4.31
N PHE A 114 16.19 -14.85 -5.25
CA PHE A 114 15.07 -15.27 -6.11
C PHE A 114 13.93 -15.92 -5.31
N MET A 115 14.23 -16.57 -4.18
CA MET A 115 13.20 -17.17 -3.31
C MET A 115 12.31 -16.10 -2.69
N SER A 116 12.84 -14.90 -2.42
CA SER A 116 12.06 -13.78 -1.90
C SER A 116 11.01 -13.31 -2.90
N VAL A 117 11.37 -13.25 -4.19
CA VAL A 117 10.42 -12.98 -5.29
C VAL A 117 9.33 -14.06 -5.33
N GLY A 118 9.72 -15.34 -5.20
CA GLY A 118 8.80 -16.48 -5.14
C GLY A 118 7.84 -16.41 -3.95
N VAL A 119 8.32 -16.00 -2.78
CA VAL A 119 7.48 -15.77 -1.58
C VAL A 119 6.45 -14.68 -1.83
N GLY A 120 6.85 -13.57 -2.47
CA GLY A 120 5.94 -12.49 -2.85
C GLY A 120 4.84 -12.94 -3.80
N LEU A 121 5.19 -13.69 -4.84
CA LEU A 121 4.24 -14.30 -5.78
C LEU A 121 3.25 -15.22 -5.08
N LEU A 122 3.74 -16.09 -4.19
CA LEU A 122 2.91 -17.02 -3.42
C LEU A 122 1.97 -16.26 -2.45
N ALA A 123 2.48 -15.22 -1.79
CA ALA A 123 1.68 -14.39 -0.90
C ALA A 123 0.53 -13.70 -1.65
N GLY A 124 0.82 -13.13 -2.83
CA GLY A 124 -0.21 -12.51 -3.67
C GLY A 124 -1.28 -13.52 -4.11
N TRP A 125 -0.86 -14.73 -4.50
CA TRP A 125 -1.77 -15.81 -4.86
C TRP A 125 -2.65 -16.25 -3.68
N LEU A 126 -2.08 -16.42 -2.48
CA LEU A 126 -2.82 -16.82 -1.27
C LEU A 126 -3.83 -15.75 -0.84
N ILE A 127 -3.45 -14.47 -0.88
CA ILE A 127 -4.35 -13.36 -0.56
C ILE A 127 -5.51 -13.30 -1.57
N GLY A 128 -5.21 -13.45 -2.86
CA GLY A 128 -6.23 -13.47 -3.90
C GLY A 128 -7.22 -14.62 -3.71
N TRP A 129 -6.72 -15.83 -3.48
CA TRP A 129 -7.56 -17.01 -3.21
C TRP A 129 -8.43 -16.84 -1.96
N TRP A 130 -7.88 -16.31 -0.88
CA TRP A 130 -8.65 -16.07 0.35
C TRP A 130 -9.72 -14.99 0.17
N THR A 131 -9.39 -13.95 -0.60
CA THR A 131 -10.34 -12.88 -0.93
C THR A 131 -11.49 -13.44 -1.75
N GLU A 132 -11.21 -14.24 -2.78
CA GLU A 132 -12.22 -14.96 -3.56
C GLU A 132 -13.13 -15.81 -2.66
N TYR A 133 -12.56 -16.59 -1.73
CA TYR A 133 -13.35 -17.39 -0.78
C TYR A 133 -14.28 -16.56 0.10
N SER A 134 -13.83 -15.38 0.52
CA SER A 134 -14.56 -14.51 1.45
C SER A 134 -15.63 -13.67 0.76
N THR A 135 -15.51 -13.41 -0.54
CA THR A 135 -16.41 -12.49 -1.26
C THR A 135 -17.27 -13.15 -2.33
N SER A 136 -16.86 -14.28 -2.93
CA SER A 136 -17.64 -14.92 -4.00
C SER A 136 -18.91 -15.59 -3.48
N ASP A 137 -19.98 -15.50 -4.27
CA ASP A 137 -21.30 -16.08 -4.00
C ASP A 137 -21.36 -17.61 -4.17
N GLU A 138 -20.31 -18.21 -4.72
CA GLU A 138 -20.12 -19.67 -4.79
C GLU A 138 -19.79 -20.31 -3.43
N TYR A 139 -19.32 -19.50 -2.46
CA TYR A 139 -18.85 -19.98 -1.17
C TYR A 139 -19.81 -19.68 -0.02
N ALA A 140 -19.68 -20.49 1.04
CA ALA A 140 -20.52 -20.42 2.23
C ALA A 140 -20.56 -19.04 2.94
N PRO A 141 -19.46 -18.26 3.04
CA PRO A 141 -19.49 -16.96 3.73
C PRO A 141 -20.51 -15.99 3.11
N THR A 142 -20.43 -15.76 1.81
CA THR A 142 -21.32 -14.86 1.07
C THR A 142 -22.76 -15.37 1.04
N GLN A 143 -22.95 -16.69 0.87
CA GLN A 143 -24.28 -17.31 0.91
C GLN A 143 -24.92 -17.17 2.31
N ALA A 144 -24.13 -17.23 3.37
CA ALA A 144 -24.61 -17.00 4.73
C ALA A 144 -25.04 -15.54 4.93
N ILE A 145 -24.33 -14.56 4.37
CA ILE A 145 -24.74 -13.15 4.37
C ILE A 145 -26.06 -12.98 3.60
N ALA A 146 -26.17 -13.55 2.40
CA ALA A 146 -27.39 -13.48 1.59
C ALA A 146 -28.60 -14.05 2.34
N LYS A 147 -28.41 -15.15 3.07
CA LYS A 147 -29.47 -15.73 3.92
C LYS A 147 -29.94 -14.79 5.02
N GLN A 148 -29.05 -13.96 5.59
CA GLN A 148 -29.43 -12.97 6.62
C GLN A 148 -30.36 -11.88 6.08
N ALA A 149 -30.45 -11.72 4.76
CA ALA A 149 -31.38 -10.78 4.13
C ALA A 149 -32.85 -11.13 4.38
N GLU A 150 -33.18 -12.41 4.61
CA GLU A 150 -34.54 -12.85 4.96
C GLU A 150 -35.04 -12.22 6.28
N SER A 151 -34.12 -11.85 7.17
CA SER A 151 -34.42 -11.19 8.45
C SER A 151 -34.38 -9.66 8.37
N GLY A 152 -34.03 -9.10 7.20
CA GLY A 152 -34.08 -7.67 6.92
C GLY A 152 -32.72 -6.95 6.88
N PRO A 153 -32.72 -5.62 6.69
CA PRO A 153 -31.49 -4.84 6.47
C PRO A 153 -30.50 -4.83 7.63
N ALA A 154 -30.98 -4.91 8.88
CA ALA A 154 -30.09 -4.84 10.04
C ALA A 154 -29.18 -6.07 10.15
N THR A 155 -29.74 -7.28 9.93
CA THR A 155 -29.00 -8.54 10.04
C THR A 155 -28.00 -8.73 8.93
N ILE A 156 -28.33 -8.32 7.69
CA ILE A 156 -27.38 -8.38 6.58
C ILE A 156 -26.20 -7.41 6.77
N ILE A 157 -26.44 -6.20 7.30
CA ILE A 157 -25.35 -5.27 7.66
C ILE A 157 -24.47 -5.86 8.77
N ILE A 158 -25.07 -6.41 9.83
CA ILE A 158 -24.28 -7.04 10.90
C ILE A 158 -23.42 -8.19 10.34
N ALA A 159 -23.98 -9.01 9.47
CA ALA A 159 -23.30 -10.16 8.89
C ALA A 159 -22.12 -9.76 8.00
N GLY A 160 -22.29 -8.77 7.11
CA GLY A 160 -21.19 -8.34 6.24
C GLY A 160 -20.07 -7.61 7.00
N VAL A 161 -20.39 -6.82 8.03
CA VAL A 161 -19.35 -6.25 8.91
C VAL A 161 -18.58 -7.35 9.64
N ALA A 162 -19.29 -8.34 10.19
CA ALA A 162 -18.67 -9.45 10.90
C ALA A 162 -17.76 -10.28 9.99
N GLU A 163 -18.22 -10.61 8.78
CA GLU A 163 -17.43 -11.36 7.80
C GLU A 163 -16.22 -10.56 7.31
N GLY A 164 -16.39 -9.26 7.05
CA GLY A 164 -15.29 -8.38 6.72
C GLY A 164 -14.19 -8.41 7.79
N LEU A 165 -14.56 -8.25 9.06
CA LEU A 165 -13.61 -8.30 10.19
C LEU A 165 -12.93 -9.67 10.30
N TYR A 166 -13.70 -10.75 10.10
CA TYR A 166 -13.17 -12.11 10.10
C TYR A 166 -12.18 -12.33 8.95
N SER A 167 -12.44 -11.81 7.76
CA SER A 167 -11.61 -12.03 6.58
C SER A 167 -10.17 -11.50 6.69
N VAL A 168 -9.86 -10.65 7.68
CA VAL A 168 -8.56 -9.96 7.80
C VAL A 168 -7.42 -10.86 8.28
N TRP A 169 -7.70 -11.90 9.07
CA TRP A 169 -6.64 -12.65 9.75
C TRP A 169 -5.72 -13.41 8.78
N VAL A 170 -6.26 -13.97 7.68
CA VAL A 170 -5.46 -14.71 6.70
C VAL A 170 -4.47 -13.79 5.99
N PRO A 171 -4.87 -12.65 5.40
CA PRO A 171 -3.90 -11.73 4.81
C PRO A 171 -2.84 -11.23 5.79
N ILE A 172 -3.19 -10.95 7.05
CA ILE A 172 -2.20 -10.57 8.08
C ILE A 172 -1.15 -11.67 8.29
N VAL A 173 -1.60 -12.92 8.46
CA VAL A 173 -0.69 -14.06 8.67
C VAL A 173 0.16 -14.31 7.43
N VAL A 174 -0.43 -14.22 6.23
CA VAL A 174 0.28 -14.40 4.97
C VAL A 174 1.35 -13.33 4.78
N ILE A 175 1.05 -12.05 5.01
CA ILE A 175 2.04 -10.97 4.90
C ILE A 175 3.13 -11.10 5.97
N GLY A 176 2.77 -11.39 7.23
CA GLY A 176 3.75 -11.59 8.29
C GLY A 176 4.71 -12.75 7.98
N ALA A 177 4.19 -13.88 7.50
CA ALA A 177 5.00 -15.00 7.05
C ALA A 177 5.84 -14.64 5.81
N ALA A 178 5.28 -13.91 4.85
CA ALA A 178 6.00 -13.49 3.65
C ALA A 178 7.20 -12.58 3.98
N ILE A 179 7.03 -11.64 4.92
CA ILE A 179 8.12 -10.78 5.41
C ILE A 179 9.23 -11.64 6.02
N LEU A 180 8.88 -12.54 6.96
CA LEU A 180 9.87 -13.38 7.63
C LEU A 180 10.59 -14.34 6.68
N LEU A 181 9.87 -14.93 5.72
CA LEU A 181 10.44 -15.84 4.73
C LEU A 181 11.33 -15.10 3.72
N ALA A 182 10.88 -13.97 3.18
CA ALA A 182 11.68 -13.17 2.26
C ALA A 182 12.96 -12.65 2.93
N PHE A 183 12.85 -12.17 4.17
CA PHE A 183 14.01 -11.77 4.97
C PHE A 183 14.92 -12.97 5.27
N GLY A 184 14.35 -14.11 5.65
CA GLY A 184 15.11 -15.32 5.96
C GLY A 184 15.87 -15.87 4.75
N PHE A 185 15.24 -15.97 3.58
CA PHE A 185 15.90 -16.45 2.37
C PHE A 185 17.03 -15.54 1.92
N SER A 186 16.86 -14.22 2.04
CA SER A 186 17.89 -13.24 1.66
C SER A 186 19.07 -13.19 2.63
N THR A 187 18.87 -13.54 3.91
CA THR A 187 19.93 -13.51 4.94
C THR A 187 20.48 -14.88 5.31
N GLU A 188 20.02 -15.96 4.68
CA GLU A 188 20.29 -17.34 5.09
C GLU A 188 19.82 -17.64 6.53
N TRP A 189 18.67 -17.06 6.91
CA TRP A 189 18.03 -17.17 8.22
C TRP A 189 18.82 -16.52 9.38
N ALA A 190 19.77 -15.66 9.06
CA ALA A 190 20.56 -14.91 10.02
C ALA A 190 19.83 -13.64 10.51
N PHE A 191 18.70 -13.82 11.21
CA PHE A 191 17.85 -12.70 11.66
C PHE A 191 18.52 -11.73 12.66
N GLY A 192 19.55 -12.18 13.38
CA GLY A 192 20.25 -11.39 14.39
C GLY A 192 21.57 -10.79 13.90
N ASP A 193 21.84 -10.87 12.59
CA ASP A 193 23.05 -10.32 11.98
C ASP A 193 22.78 -8.91 11.46
N ASP A 194 23.32 -7.91 12.16
CA ASP A 194 23.11 -6.49 11.86
C ASP A 194 23.66 -6.10 10.47
N GLU A 195 24.72 -6.77 9.99
CA GLU A 195 25.32 -6.51 8.67
C GLU A 195 24.38 -7.00 7.54
N LYS A 196 23.65 -8.08 7.78
CA LYS A 196 22.70 -8.66 6.80
C LYS A 196 21.32 -8.03 6.86
N PHE A 197 21.05 -7.13 7.80
CA PHE A 197 19.71 -6.56 7.98
C PHE A 197 19.20 -5.83 6.74
N ALA A 198 20.05 -5.03 6.09
CA ALA A 198 19.70 -4.31 4.86
C ALA A 198 19.44 -5.28 3.69
N LEU A 199 20.21 -6.37 3.59
CA LEU A 199 19.99 -7.45 2.62
C LEU A 199 18.64 -8.15 2.85
N GLY A 200 18.29 -8.38 4.11
CA GLY A 200 16.99 -8.89 4.53
C GLY A 200 15.82 -8.03 4.04
N LEU A 201 15.91 -6.72 4.26
CA LEU A 201 14.90 -5.76 3.79
C LEU A 201 14.86 -5.65 2.27
N TYR A 202 16.01 -5.73 1.60
CA TYR A 202 16.07 -5.82 0.15
C TYR A 202 15.33 -7.07 -0.38
N GLY A 203 15.49 -8.22 0.29
CA GLY A 203 14.69 -9.43 0.01
C GLY A 203 13.18 -9.19 0.15
N VAL A 204 12.74 -8.52 1.22
CA VAL A 204 11.32 -8.15 1.40
C VAL A 204 10.83 -7.23 0.28
N GLY A 205 11.63 -6.25 -0.14
CA GLY A 205 11.35 -5.40 -1.30
C GLY A 205 11.20 -6.21 -2.59
N LEU A 206 12.13 -7.13 -2.87
CA LEU A 206 12.02 -8.05 -4.01
C LEU A 206 10.77 -8.94 -3.94
N GLY A 207 10.30 -9.28 -2.73
CA GLY A 207 9.01 -9.92 -2.52
C GLY A 207 7.84 -9.03 -2.94
N ALA A 208 7.87 -7.74 -2.63
CA ALA A 208 6.85 -6.78 -3.10
C ALA A 208 6.84 -6.67 -4.64
N VAL A 209 8.02 -6.56 -5.26
CA VAL A 209 8.18 -6.56 -6.73
C VAL A 209 7.70 -7.88 -7.33
N GLY A 210 8.00 -9.00 -6.68
CA GLY A 210 7.54 -10.32 -7.08
C GLY A 210 6.03 -10.42 -7.08
N MET A 211 5.38 -9.96 -6.00
CA MET A 211 3.92 -9.88 -5.92
C MET A 211 3.39 -9.10 -7.12
N LEU A 212 3.87 -7.89 -7.39
CA LEU A 212 3.36 -7.02 -8.46
C LEU A 212 3.91 -7.32 -9.88
N SER A 213 4.78 -8.31 -10.05
CA SER A 213 5.44 -8.58 -11.33
C SER A 213 4.48 -9.00 -12.45
N THR A 214 3.34 -9.60 -12.10
CA THR A 214 2.28 -10.00 -13.03
C THR A 214 1.15 -8.99 -13.13
N LEU A 215 1.39 -7.74 -12.68
CA LEU A 215 0.39 -6.70 -12.60
C LEU A 215 -0.35 -6.46 -13.92
N GLY A 216 0.33 -6.54 -15.07
CA GLY A 216 -0.32 -6.33 -16.36
C GLY A 216 -1.51 -7.28 -16.62
N LEU A 217 -1.45 -8.51 -16.11
CA LEU A 217 -2.55 -9.48 -16.18
C LEU A 217 -3.58 -9.28 -15.07
N THR A 218 -3.14 -9.06 -13.83
CA THR A 218 -4.08 -8.89 -12.71
C THR A 218 -4.89 -7.60 -12.86
N LEU A 219 -4.28 -6.52 -13.35
CA LEU A 219 -4.97 -5.29 -13.70
C LEU A 219 -5.99 -5.51 -14.83
N ALA A 220 -5.67 -6.33 -15.83
CA ALA A 220 -6.61 -6.64 -16.91
C ALA A 220 -7.83 -7.43 -16.41
N THR A 221 -7.65 -8.31 -15.41
CA THR A 221 -8.76 -9.03 -14.76
C THR A 221 -9.58 -8.17 -13.82
N ASP A 222 -8.98 -7.13 -13.23
CA ASP A 222 -9.68 -6.16 -12.39
C ASP A 222 -10.53 -5.22 -13.28
N ALA A 223 -9.90 -4.61 -14.30
CA ALA A 223 -10.56 -3.73 -15.26
C ALA A 223 -11.65 -4.42 -16.10
N TYR A 224 -11.65 -5.75 -16.16
CA TYR A 224 -12.72 -6.53 -16.78
C TYR A 224 -14.09 -6.30 -16.10
N GLY A 225 -14.11 -6.14 -14.77
CA GLY A 225 -15.35 -5.97 -14.01
C GLY A 225 -16.14 -4.72 -14.41
N PRO A 226 -15.57 -3.51 -14.32
CA PRO A 226 -16.26 -2.28 -14.72
C PRO A 226 -16.70 -2.26 -16.20
N ILE A 227 -15.99 -2.98 -17.08
CA ILE A 227 -16.40 -3.14 -18.48
C ILE A 227 -17.67 -4.01 -18.57
N ALA A 228 -17.74 -5.09 -17.80
CA ALA A 228 -18.92 -5.96 -17.75
C ALA A 228 -20.13 -5.23 -17.15
N ASP A 229 -19.94 -4.43 -16.10
CA ASP A 229 -20.99 -3.61 -15.49
C ASP A 229 -21.56 -2.60 -16.50
N ASN A 230 -20.68 -1.84 -17.17
CA ASN A 230 -21.10 -0.89 -18.21
C ASN A 230 -21.81 -1.58 -19.38
N ALA A 231 -21.38 -2.79 -19.76
CA ALA A 231 -22.08 -3.57 -20.78
C ALA A 231 -23.50 -3.93 -20.34
N GLY A 232 -23.69 -4.33 -19.07
CA GLY A 232 -25.00 -4.57 -18.49
C GLY A 232 -25.86 -3.31 -18.44
N GLY A 233 -25.29 -2.19 -17.99
CA GLY A 233 -25.97 -0.89 -17.96
C GLY A 233 -26.46 -0.46 -19.34
N ASN A 234 -25.61 -0.58 -20.36
CA ASN A 234 -25.96 -0.30 -21.75
C ASN A 234 -27.03 -1.25 -22.29
N ALA A 235 -26.96 -2.54 -21.98
CA ALA A 235 -27.98 -3.51 -22.38
C ALA A 235 -29.36 -3.16 -21.81
N GLN A 236 -29.41 -2.73 -20.55
CA GLN A 236 -30.64 -2.30 -19.90
C GLN A 236 -31.19 -0.99 -20.51
N MET A 237 -30.33 0.01 -20.71
CA MET A 237 -30.73 1.31 -21.28
C MET A 237 -31.14 1.23 -22.75
N ALA A 238 -30.64 0.25 -23.50
CA ALA A 238 -30.98 0.02 -24.89
C ALA A 238 -32.14 -0.98 -25.09
N GLU A 239 -32.78 -1.45 -24.01
CA GLU A 239 -33.89 -2.41 -24.03
C GLU A 239 -33.58 -3.68 -24.84
N LEU A 240 -32.34 -4.18 -24.72
CA LEU A 240 -31.94 -5.40 -25.40
C LEU A 240 -32.66 -6.63 -24.82
N GLU A 241 -32.62 -7.75 -25.56
CA GLU A 241 -33.24 -8.99 -25.15
C GLU A 241 -32.76 -9.45 -23.75
N PRO A 242 -33.63 -10.05 -22.91
CA PRO A 242 -33.28 -10.46 -21.55
C PRO A 242 -32.02 -11.32 -21.44
N ILE A 243 -31.76 -12.18 -22.44
CA ILE A 243 -30.56 -13.02 -22.50
C ILE A 243 -29.25 -12.21 -22.51
N VAL A 244 -29.26 -10.99 -23.05
CA VAL A 244 -28.10 -10.11 -23.02
C VAL A 244 -27.83 -9.66 -21.59
N ARG A 245 -28.88 -9.26 -20.85
CA ARG A 245 -28.76 -8.84 -19.44
C ARG A 245 -28.37 -10.00 -18.53
N GLU A 246 -28.94 -11.19 -18.74
CA GLU A 246 -28.56 -12.40 -18.00
C GLU A 246 -27.07 -12.73 -18.18
N ARG A 247 -26.57 -12.62 -19.41
CA ARG A 247 -25.14 -12.82 -19.68
C ARG A 247 -24.28 -11.75 -19.03
N THR A 248 -24.65 -10.47 -19.15
CA THR A 248 -23.87 -9.39 -18.53
C THR A 248 -23.90 -9.48 -17.00
N ASP A 249 -25.02 -9.85 -16.38
CA ASP A 249 -25.13 -10.04 -14.93
C ASP A 249 -24.17 -11.15 -14.44
N ALA A 250 -23.99 -12.23 -15.23
CA ALA A 250 -23.02 -13.27 -14.93
C ALA A 250 -21.56 -12.79 -15.05
N LEU A 251 -21.25 -11.95 -16.05
CA LEU A 251 -19.93 -11.35 -16.22
C LEU A 251 -19.63 -10.30 -15.13
N ASP A 252 -20.65 -9.58 -14.68
CA ASP A 252 -20.57 -8.56 -13.62
C ASP A 252 -20.30 -9.20 -12.24
N SER A 253 -21.04 -10.27 -11.88
CA SER A 253 -20.77 -11.03 -10.65
C SER A 253 -19.33 -11.57 -10.59
N LEU A 254 -18.83 -12.04 -11.74
CA LEU A 254 -17.42 -12.42 -11.89
C LEU A 254 -16.50 -11.22 -11.66
N GLY A 255 -16.80 -10.09 -12.29
CA GLY A 255 -16.09 -8.82 -12.15
C GLY A 255 -15.96 -8.35 -10.71
N ASN A 256 -17.02 -8.45 -9.92
CA ASN A 256 -17.00 -8.09 -8.50
C ASN A 256 -16.00 -8.91 -7.71
N THR A 257 -15.92 -10.21 -8.00
CA THR A 257 -14.96 -11.11 -7.35
C THR A 257 -13.52 -10.82 -7.80
N THR A 258 -13.29 -10.56 -9.09
CA THR A 258 -11.95 -10.22 -9.59
C THR A 258 -11.49 -8.84 -9.11
N ALA A 259 -12.40 -7.88 -8.97
CA ALA A 259 -12.13 -6.56 -8.40
C ALA A 259 -11.77 -6.65 -6.91
N ALA A 260 -12.49 -7.45 -6.12
CA ALA A 260 -12.12 -7.71 -4.73
C ALA A 260 -10.73 -8.35 -4.63
N THR A 261 -10.45 -9.33 -5.49
CA THR A 261 -9.14 -10.00 -5.57
C THR A 261 -8.02 -9.01 -5.94
N GLY A 262 -8.26 -8.12 -6.92
CA GLY A 262 -7.34 -7.06 -7.34
C GLY A 262 -7.06 -6.06 -6.21
N LYS A 263 -8.10 -5.63 -5.49
CA LYS A 263 -7.99 -4.79 -4.28
C LYS A 263 -7.19 -5.50 -3.19
N GLY A 264 -7.44 -6.79 -2.92
CA GLY A 264 -6.67 -7.58 -1.96
C GLY A 264 -5.18 -7.64 -2.32
N PHE A 265 -4.86 -7.76 -3.60
CA PHE A 265 -3.49 -7.74 -4.11
C PHE A 265 -2.81 -6.36 -3.99
N ALA A 266 -3.53 -5.28 -4.31
CA ALA A 266 -3.07 -3.90 -4.11
C ALA A 266 -2.76 -3.64 -2.63
N ILE A 267 -3.67 -4.03 -1.73
CA ILE A 267 -3.51 -3.85 -0.29
C ILE A 267 -2.36 -4.72 0.26
N GLY A 268 -2.26 -5.99 -0.18
CA GLY A 268 -1.17 -6.90 0.17
C GLY A 268 0.21 -6.38 -0.22
N SER A 269 0.35 -5.93 -1.47
CA SER A 269 1.60 -5.39 -1.99
C SER A 269 1.98 -4.05 -1.35
N ALA A 270 0.99 -3.21 -1.02
CA ALA A 270 1.21 -1.98 -0.28
C ALA A 270 1.85 -2.22 1.08
N ALA A 271 1.51 -3.32 1.78
CA ALA A 271 2.10 -3.63 3.08
C ALA A 271 3.60 -3.97 2.98
N LEU A 272 3.99 -4.82 2.03
CA LEU A 272 5.39 -5.14 1.77
C LEU A 272 6.17 -3.91 1.28
N THR A 273 5.56 -3.12 0.41
CA THR A 273 6.15 -1.89 -0.14
C THR A 273 6.34 -0.83 0.94
N ALA A 274 5.37 -0.64 1.84
CA ALA A 274 5.47 0.32 2.92
C ALA A 274 6.61 0.00 3.90
N LEU A 275 6.85 -1.29 4.16
CA LEU A 275 8.01 -1.71 4.96
C LEU A 275 9.33 -1.40 4.25
N ALA A 276 9.40 -1.63 2.94
CA ALA A 276 10.57 -1.24 2.14
C ALA A 276 10.77 0.29 2.11
N LEU A 277 9.70 1.06 2.01
CA LEU A 277 9.74 2.53 2.06
C LEU A 277 10.13 3.07 3.44
N LEU A 278 9.78 2.38 4.54
CA LEU A 278 10.24 2.75 5.87
C LEU A 278 11.77 2.60 5.99
N ALA A 279 12.33 1.56 5.40
CA ALA A 279 13.78 1.41 5.32
C ALA A 279 14.43 2.44 4.39
N ALA A 280 13.81 2.74 3.25
CA ALA A 280 14.25 3.84 2.37
C ALA A 280 14.21 5.21 3.07
N TYR A 281 13.26 5.43 3.98
CA TYR A 281 13.20 6.64 4.80
C TYR A 281 14.41 6.78 5.72
N VAL A 282 14.86 5.69 6.35
CA VAL A 282 16.10 5.69 7.17
C VAL A 282 17.32 6.04 6.32
N GLU A 283 17.39 5.52 5.08
CA GLU A 283 18.47 5.86 4.16
C GLU A 283 18.42 7.33 3.71
N GLU A 284 17.25 7.91 3.46
CA GLU A 284 17.16 9.34 3.17
C GLU A 284 17.46 10.21 4.40
N VAL A 285 17.25 9.72 5.61
CA VAL A 285 17.73 10.37 6.84
C VAL A 285 19.26 10.39 6.87
N ARG A 286 19.93 9.28 6.52
CA ARG A 286 21.40 9.21 6.37
C ARG A 286 21.90 10.22 5.35
N VAL A 287 21.31 10.23 4.15
CA VAL A 287 21.67 11.17 3.07
C VAL A 287 21.41 12.61 3.49
N GLY A 288 20.33 12.86 4.23
CA GLY A 288 20.00 14.16 4.81
C GLY A 288 21.12 14.71 5.71
N TYR A 289 21.66 13.87 6.59
CA TYR A 289 22.80 14.23 7.44
C TYR A 289 24.05 14.55 6.62
N ASP A 290 24.39 13.75 5.59
CA ASP A 290 25.56 14.00 4.76
C ASP A 290 25.44 15.30 3.94
N ARG A 291 24.26 15.59 3.39
CA ARG A 291 24.00 16.85 2.68
C ARG A 291 24.13 18.04 3.61
N TRP A 292 23.60 17.95 4.83
CA TRP A 292 23.70 19.01 5.82
C TRP A 292 25.15 19.21 6.28
N ALA A 293 25.86 18.13 6.64
CA ALA A 293 27.27 18.17 7.03
C ALA A 293 28.12 18.87 5.97
N LYS A 294 27.98 18.47 4.70
CA LYS A 294 28.71 19.05 3.58
C LYS A 294 28.47 20.55 3.43
N ALA A 295 27.23 21.01 3.66
CA ALA A 295 26.88 22.42 3.54
C ALA A 295 27.50 23.27 4.66
N GLU A 296 27.60 22.73 5.89
CA GLU A 296 28.12 23.48 7.04
C GLU A 296 29.65 23.55 7.06
N VAL A 297 30.36 22.54 6.54
CA VAL A 297 31.84 22.49 6.60
C VAL A 297 32.55 22.99 5.35
N VAL A 298 31.82 23.45 4.33
CA VAL A 298 32.40 23.76 3.01
C VAL A 298 33.50 24.82 3.08
N ASP A 299 33.31 25.84 3.93
CA ASP A 299 34.20 27.00 4.08
C ASP A 299 35.16 26.91 5.29
N LEU A 300 35.28 25.73 5.90
CA LEU A 300 36.10 25.52 7.08
C LEU A 300 37.46 24.89 6.75
N ASP A 301 38.40 25.04 7.69
CA ASP A 301 39.72 24.41 7.62
C ASP A 301 39.63 22.89 7.79
N ASP A 302 40.56 22.17 7.17
CA ASP A 302 40.59 20.70 7.20
C ASP A 302 40.76 20.15 8.62
N GLY A 303 39.98 19.13 8.97
CA GLY A 303 39.95 18.56 10.32
C GLY A 303 39.05 19.31 11.32
N THR A 304 38.47 20.45 10.95
CA THR A 304 37.50 21.16 11.82
C THR A 304 36.28 20.27 12.08
N VAL A 305 35.93 20.11 13.36
CA VAL A 305 34.77 19.34 13.81
C VAL A 305 33.69 20.30 14.28
N ILE A 306 32.52 20.26 13.65
CA ILE A 306 31.35 21.04 14.03
C ILE A 306 30.24 20.12 14.53
N LYS A 307 29.57 20.54 15.60
CA LYS A 307 28.33 19.91 16.06
C LYS A 307 27.15 20.36 15.20
N LEU A 308 26.53 19.45 14.46
CA LEU A 308 25.33 19.77 13.67
C LEU A 308 24.10 19.91 14.56
N ASN A 309 23.87 18.87 15.37
CA ASN A 309 22.80 18.82 16.35
C ASN A 309 23.20 17.87 17.49
N ARG A 310 22.26 17.49 18.36
CA ARG A 310 22.51 16.55 19.46
C ARG A 310 22.91 15.13 19.01
N ARG A 311 22.69 14.79 17.74
CA ARG A 311 22.78 13.43 17.18
C ARG A 311 23.87 13.29 16.11
N ALA A 312 24.50 14.38 15.67
CA ALA A 312 25.49 14.34 14.60
C ALA A 312 26.59 15.41 14.71
N LEU A 313 27.78 15.03 14.27
CA LEU A 313 28.95 15.88 14.03
C LEU A 313 29.32 15.86 12.56
N ALA A 314 29.86 16.97 12.07
CA ALA A 314 30.46 17.08 10.76
C ALA A 314 31.95 17.39 10.89
N VAL A 315 32.78 16.69 10.12
CA VAL A 315 34.23 16.89 10.08
C VAL A 315 34.64 17.24 8.66
N LYS A 316 35.34 18.35 8.49
CA LYS A 316 35.92 18.71 7.20
C LYS A 316 37.03 17.72 6.83
N HIS A 317 36.98 17.19 5.61
CA HIS A 317 38.01 16.30 5.06
C HIS A 317 38.28 16.59 3.58
N GLY A 318 39.26 17.45 3.30
CA GLY A 318 39.56 17.97 1.96
C GLY A 318 38.33 18.63 1.32
N ASP A 319 37.97 18.21 0.11
CA ASP A 319 36.78 18.69 -0.60
C ASP A 319 35.46 18.02 -0.12
N SER A 320 35.53 17.19 0.91
CA SER A 320 34.41 16.40 1.43
C SER A 320 34.14 16.66 2.90
N ALA A 321 33.01 16.13 3.38
CA ALA A 321 32.66 16.08 4.79
C ALA A 321 32.55 14.62 5.23
N LYS A 322 33.06 14.32 6.43
CA LYS A 322 32.74 13.08 7.15
C LYS A 322 31.69 13.41 8.19
N THR A 323 30.60 12.66 8.17
CA THR A 323 29.52 12.81 9.15
C THR A 323 29.61 11.69 10.16
N TYR A 324 29.52 12.02 11.45
CA TYR A 324 29.49 11.03 12.53
C TYR A 324 28.20 11.16 13.33
N LEU A 325 27.52 10.04 13.55
CA LEU A 325 26.34 9.93 14.41
C LEU A 325 26.81 9.82 15.87
N VAL A 326 26.23 10.65 16.74
CA VAL A 326 26.53 10.68 18.17
C VAL A 326 25.63 9.68 18.87
N MET A 327 26.19 8.52 19.21
CA MET A 327 25.44 7.42 19.80
C MET A 327 25.19 7.67 21.30
N PRO A 328 24.04 7.23 21.85
CA PRO A 328 23.78 7.33 23.28
C PRO A 328 24.75 6.46 24.07
N ALA A 329 25.45 7.06 25.04
CA ALA A 329 26.41 6.38 25.89
C ALA A 329 25.75 5.42 26.88
N ARG A 330 26.32 4.22 27.07
CA ARG A 330 25.93 3.32 28.18
C ARG A 330 26.49 3.83 29.50
N LYS A 331 25.93 3.37 30.62
CA LYS A 331 26.36 3.77 31.97
C LYS A 331 27.85 3.45 32.18
N GLY A 332 28.67 4.48 32.40
CA GLY A 332 30.13 4.36 32.58
C GLY A 332 30.93 4.37 31.27
N GLN A 333 30.28 4.54 30.12
CA GLN A 333 30.90 4.74 28.82
C GLN A 333 30.95 6.25 28.55
N GLY A 334 32.12 6.81 28.25
CA GLY A 334 32.28 8.24 28.01
C GLY A 334 33.61 8.77 28.53
N ASN A 335 34.21 9.69 27.78
CA ASN A 335 35.40 10.45 28.15
C ASN A 335 35.07 11.95 28.17
N ASP A 336 36.07 12.79 28.45
CA ASP A 336 35.90 14.24 28.48
C ASP A 336 35.45 14.79 27.12
N ASP A 337 35.89 14.19 26.00
CA ASP A 337 35.50 14.56 24.64
C ASP A 337 33.99 14.35 24.38
N TYR A 338 33.44 13.21 24.81
CA TYR A 338 32.00 12.95 24.71
C TYR A 338 31.19 13.94 25.55
N ALA A 339 31.70 14.31 26.73
CA ALA A 339 31.09 15.34 27.56
C ALA A 339 31.19 16.74 26.93
N ALA A 340 32.26 17.04 26.18
CA ALA A 340 32.42 18.29 25.43
C ALA A 340 31.37 18.41 24.31
N ILE A 341 31.15 17.34 23.55
CA ILE A 341 30.08 17.28 22.54
C ILE A 341 28.72 17.57 23.18
N GLY A 342 28.44 17.00 24.36
CA GLY A 342 27.18 17.21 25.07
C GLY A 342 26.95 18.67 25.49
N LYS A 343 28.00 19.42 25.80
CA LYS A 343 27.95 20.82 26.26
C LYS A 343 27.90 21.85 25.14
N ALA A 344 28.45 21.53 23.97
CA ALA A 344 28.46 22.43 22.82
C ALA A 344 27.05 22.70 22.28
N ASP A 345 26.79 23.91 21.78
CA ASP A 345 25.56 24.23 21.07
C ASP A 345 25.65 23.79 19.60
N ALA A 346 24.53 23.85 18.88
CA ALA A 346 24.53 23.54 17.46
C ALA A 346 25.34 24.60 16.69
N LYS A 347 26.14 24.14 15.72
CA LYS A 347 27.14 24.88 14.92
C LYS A 347 28.42 25.27 15.66
N ASP A 348 28.57 24.92 16.93
CA ASP A 348 29.84 25.12 17.63
C ASP A 348 30.92 24.19 17.07
N GLU A 349 32.14 24.71 16.97
CA GLU A 349 33.34 23.92 16.78
C GLU A 349 33.69 23.19 18.09
N VAL A 350 34.06 21.91 17.99
CA VAL A 350 34.37 21.08 19.15
C VAL A 350 35.70 20.36 18.94
N GLU A 351 36.70 20.62 19.77
CA GLU A 351 37.94 19.84 19.75
C GLU A 351 37.70 18.48 20.44
N VAL A 352 37.65 17.40 19.65
CA VAL A 352 37.48 16.03 20.14
C VAL A 352 38.28 15.02 19.32
N ASP A 353 38.76 13.97 19.98
CA ASP A 353 39.36 12.83 19.29
C ASP A 353 38.26 11.91 18.72
N THR A 354 37.92 12.15 17.45
CA THR A 354 36.88 11.37 16.76
C THR A 354 37.24 9.90 16.60
N GLU A 355 38.52 9.55 16.44
CA GLU A 355 38.95 8.15 16.29
C GLU A 355 38.81 7.38 17.60
N ALA A 356 39.20 7.99 18.72
CA ALA A 356 39.00 7.41 20.04
C ALA A 356 37.51 7.19 20.34
N LEU A 357 36.66 8.17 20.03
CA LEU A 357 35.21 8.05 20.24
C LEU A 357 34.55 7.00 19.34
N VAL A 358 35.03 6.82 18.11
CA VAL A 358 34.61 5.72 17.22
C VAL A 358 35.02 4.37 17.80
N ALA A 359 36.26 4.24 18.27
CA ALA A 359 36.74 3.00 18.90
C ALA A 359 35.95 2.64 20.18
N MET A 360 35.43 3.65 20.88
CA MET A 360 34.54 3.48 22.03
C MET A 360 33.07 3.21 21.65
N GLY A 361 32.71 3.25 20.36
CA GLY A 361 31.32 3.09 19.89
C GLY A 361 30.40 4.26 20.26
N LEU A 362 30.97 5.42 20.58
CA LEU A 362 30.22 6.65 20.90
C LEU A 362 29.99 7.53 19.67
N LEU A 363 30.80 7.34 18.62
CA LEU A 363 30.58 7.88 17.30
C LEU A 363 30.51 6.74 16.28
N VAL A 364 29.55 6.82 15.35
CA VAL A 364 29.45 5.91 14.21
C VAL A 364 29.54 6.72 12.93
N ASN A 365 30.37 6.30 11.97
CA ASN A 365 30.45 6.99 10.68
C ASN A 365 29.13 6.83 9.93
N ASN A 366 28.51 7.94 9.53
CA ASN A 366 27.20 7.95 8.88
C ASN A 366 27.19 7.15 7.57
N LYS A 367 28.32 7.05 6.85
CA LYS A 367 28.40 6.27 5.59
C LYS A 367 28.34 4.76 5.82
N THR A 368 28.83 4.28 6.97
CA THR A 368 28.88 2.85 7.32
C THR A 368 27.89 2.50 8.41
N ALA A 369 27.10 3.46 8.90
CA ALA A 369 26.06 3.21 9.88
C ALA A 369 25.06 2.18 9.33
N THR A 370 24.53 1.33 10.18
CA THR A 370 23.52 0.34 9.81
C THR A 370 22.13 0.88 10.15
N ILE A 371 21.07 0.26 9.62
CA ILE A 371 19.70 0.61 10.05
C ILE A 371 19.50 0.41 11.57
N PRO A 372 20.03 -0.66 12.21
CA PRO A 372 20.09 -0.76 13.67
C PRO A 372 20.71 0.44 14.38
N ASP A 373 21.78 1.05 13.84
CA ASP A 373 22.38 2.26 14.42
C ASP A 373 21.38 3.42 14.42
N PHE A 374 20.61 3.61 13.34
CA PHE A 374 19.56 4.64 13.28
C PHE A 374 18.39 4.33 14.23
N VAL A 375 18.00 3.06 14.34
CA VAL A 375 17.00 2.60 15.32
C VAL A 375 17.45 2.93 16.74
N GLN A 376 18.73 2.73 17.07
CA GLN A 376 19.30 3.08 18.37
C GLN A 376 19.43 4.61 18.54
N LEU A 377 19.92 5.33 17.54
CA LEU A 377 20.09 6.78 17.55
C LEU A 377 18.77 7.52 17.77
N TYR A 378 17.69 6.99 17.18
CA TYR A 378 16.34 7.55 17.31
C TYR A 378 15.51 6.93 18.43
N ASP A 379 16.08 6.00 19.20
CA ASP A 379 15.40 5.21 20.24
C ASP A 379 14.03 4.74 19.72
N VAL A 380 14.03 4.02 18.60
CA VAL A 380 12.83 3.54 17.92
C VAL A 380 12.28 2.34 18.68
N THR A 381 11.76 2.62 19.87
CA THR A 381 11.16 1.65 20.79
C THR A 381 9.76 2.11 21.17
N ILE A 382 8.89 1.16 21.53
CA ILE A 382 7.53 1.48 22.01
C ILE A 382 7.52 2.26 23.33
N MET A 383 8.67 2.32 24.02
CA MET A 383 8.84 3.06 25.26
C MET A 383 9.20 4.54 25.02
N ASN A 384 9.65 4.89 23.82
CA ASN A 384 9.90 6.27 23.42
C ASN A 384 8.56 7.00 23.18
N PRO A 385 8.24 8.07 23.93
CA PRO A 385 6.98 8.79 23.78
C PRO A 385 6.76 9.33 22.37
N ALA A 386 7.80 9.82 21.69
CA ALA A 386 7.67 10.35 20.33
C ALA A 386 7.23 9.26 19.34
N VAL A 387 7.83 8.07 19.44
CA VAL A 387 7.49 6.90 18.62
C VAL A 387 6.07 6.43 18.92
N LEU A 388 5.69 6.35 20.20
CA LEU A 388 4.37 5.89 20.63
C LEU A 388 3.25 6.86 20.20
N ILE A 389 3.47 8.17 20.34
CA ILE A 389 2.54 9.20 19.85
C ILE A 389 2.44 9.11 18.32
N GLY A 390 3.57 8.99 17.63
CA GLY A 390 3.63 8.71 16.20
C GLY A 390 2.74 7.55 15.81
N MET A 391 2.92 6.40 16.47
CA MET A 391 2.15 5.18 16.22
C MET A 391 0.66 5.37 16.38
N PHE A 392 0.19 5.97 17.49
CA PHE A 392 -1.22 6.25 17.68
C PHE A 392 -1.78 7.24 16.65
N MET A 393 -1.00 8.24 16.22
CA MET A 393 -1.40 9.11 15.12
C MET A 393 -1.56 8.32 13.82
N GLY A 394 -0.61 7.44 13.48
CA GLY A 394 -0.71 6.56 12.32
C GLY A 394 -2.00 5.73 12.31
N VAL A 395 -2.32 5.09 13.44
CA VAL A 395 -3.57 4.34 13.63
C VAL A 395 -4.79 5.24 13.45
N MET A 396 -4.80 6.40 14.11
CA MET A 396 -5.91 7.36 14.04
C MET A 396 -6.13 7.87 12.60
N LEU A 397 -5.07 8.14 11.84
CA LEU A 397 -5.15 8.65 10.47
C LEU A 397 -5.91 7.70 9.55
N ALA A 398 -5.75 6.38 9.69
CA ALA A 398 -6.51 5.41 8.92
C ALA A 398 -8.03 5.58 9.15
N PHE A 399 -8.46 5.63 10.42
CA PHE A 399 -9.88 5.79 10.75
C PHE A 399 -10.44 7.18 10.40
N VAL A 400 -9.65 8.25 10.61
CA VAL A 400 -10.04 9.62 10.26
C VAL A 400 -10.21 9.74 8.75
N PHE A 401 -9.30 9.17 7.97
CA PHE A 401 -9.39 9.13 6.52
C PHE A 401 -10.67 8.43 6.06
N CYS A 402 -10.94 7.21 6.53
CA CYS A 402 -12.17 6.49 6.23
C CYS A 402 -13.44 7.28 6.63
N ALA A 403 -13.42 7.93 7.80
CA ALA A 403 -14.55 8.72 8.26
C ALA A 403 -14.81 9.92 7.33
N MET A 404 -13.77 10.57 6.81
CA MET A 404 -13.91 11.68 5.86
C MET A 404 -14.47 11.20 4.52
N THR A 405 -13.90 10.13 3.95
CA THR A 405 -14.34 9.58 2.66
C THR A 405 -15.76 9.05 2.71
N MET A 406 -16.13 8.28 3.74
CA MET A 406 -17.50 7.77 3.89
C MET A 406 -18.51 8.90 4.07
N LYS A 407 -18.18 9.94 4.87
CA LYS A 407 -19.08 11.10 5.04
C LYS A 407 -19.20 11.91 3.74
N ALA A 408 -18.14 12.00 2.95
CA ALA A 408 -18.17 12.66 1.65
C ALA A 408 -19.10 11.94 0.67
N VAL A 409 -18.96 10.62 0.55
CA VAL A 409 -19.87 9.79 -0.28
C VAL A 409 -21.31 9.93 0.21
N GLY A 410 -21.55 9.85 1.52
CA GLY A 410 -22.90 10.03 2.07
C GLY A 410 -23.55 11.37 1.73
N ARG A 411 -22.79 12.48 1.77
CA ARG A 411 -23.29 13.81 1.35
C ARG A 411 -23.59 13.86 -0.15
N ALA A 412 -22.71 13.30 -0.98
CA ALA A 412 -22.92 13.27 -2.43
C ALA A 412 -24.12 12.40 -2.81
N ALA A 413 -24.28 11.25 -2.16
CA ALA A 413 -25.39 10.33 -2.36
C ALA A 413 -26.73 10.95 -1.93
N ASP A 414 -26.79 11.64 -0.79
CA ASP A 414 -28.01 12.35 -0.37
C ASP A 414 -28.42 13.43 -1.40
N GLY A 415 -27.46 14.21 -1.90
CA GLY A 415 -27.70 15.16 -2.98
C GLY A 415 -28.24 14.51 -4.26
N MET A 416 -27.68 13.36 -4.64
CA MET A 416 -28.15 12.57 -5.79
C MET A 416 -29.58 12.05 -5.60
N VAL A 417 -29.88 11.50 -4.43
CA VAL A 417 -31.22 10.97 -4.09
C VAL A 417 -32.27 12.07 -4.12
N GLN A 418 -31.96 13.24 -3.55
CA GLN A 418 -32.86 14.39 -3.57
C GLN A 418 -33.14 14.87 -5.01
N GLU A 419 -32.12 14.93 -5.86
CA GLU A 419 -32.28 15.33 -7.25
C GLU A 419 -33.11 14.32 -8.06
N VAL A 420 -32.83 13.02 -7.94
CA VAL A 420 -33.62 11.98 -8.63
C VAL A 420 -35.08 12.01 -8.18
N ARG A 421 -35.34 12.17 -6.88
CA ARG A 421 -36.71 12.31 -6.35
C ARG A 421 -37.39 13.58 -6.87
N ARG A 422 -36.68 14.70 -6.94
CA ARG A 422 -37.18 15.96 -7.48
C ARG A 422 -37.59 15.79 -8.94
N GLN A 423 -36.75 15.18 -9.78
CA GLN A 423 -37.07 14.92 -11.18
C GLN A 423 -38.31 14.04 -11.35
N PHE A 424 -38.44 12.94 -10.59
CA PHE A 424 -39.63 12.10 -10.65
C PHE A 424 -40.91 12.79 -10.17
N ALA A 425 -40.81 13.65 -9.15
CA ALA A 425 -41.96 14.38 -8.61
C ALA A 425 -42.42 15.50 -9.55
N GLU A 426 -41.49 16.25 -10.13
CA GLU A 426 -41.81 17.37 -11.03
C GLU A 426 -42.18 16.91 -12.44
N ASN A 427 -41.60 15.79 -12.91
CA ASN A 427 -41.86 15.23 -14.24
C ASN A 427 -42.24 13.74 -14.16
N PRO A 428 -43.49 13.40 -13.82
CA PRO A 428 -43.94 12.01 -13.70
C PRO A 428 -43.80 11.19 -15.00
N GLY A 429 -43.79 11.85 -16.17
CA GLY A 429 -43.58 11.21 -17.47
C GLY A 429 -42.19 10.59 -17.66
N ILE A 430 -41.27 10.76 -16.71
CA ILE A 430 -40.03 9.99 -16.67
C ILE A 430 -40.30 8.52 -16.32
N LEU A 431 -41.25 8.24 -15.42
CA LEU A 431 -41.53 6.88 -14.93
C LEU A 431 -42.24 6.00 -15.97
N ASP A 432 -43.00 6.60 -16.87
CA ASP A 432 -43.65 5.90 -17.99
C ASP A 432 -42.82 5.93 -19.28
N GLY A 433 -41.65 6.57 -19.25
CA GLY A 433 -40.70 6.64 -20.37
C GLY A 433 -41.05 7.70 -21.43
N SER A 434 -42.11 8.49 -21.24
CA SER A 434 -42.50 9.54 -22.22
C SER A 434 -41.56 10.74 -22.24
N VAL A 435 -40.83 11.01 -21.15
CA VAL A 435 -39.89 12.12 -20.99
C VAL A 435 -38.51 11.61 -20.61
N LYS A 436 -37.47 12.14 -21.26
CA LYS A 436 -36.09 11.82 -20.88
C LYS A 436 -35.70 12.55 -19.59
N PRO A 437 -35.07 11.88 -18.62
CA PRO A 437 -34.56 12.53 -17.41
C PRO A 437 -33.35 13.42 -17.71
N ASP A 438 -33.06 14.32 -16.78
CA ASP A 438 -31.90 15.20 -16.86
C ASP A 438 -30.68 14.53 -16.21
N TYR A 439 -29.89 13.85 -17.05
CA TYR A 439 -28.65 13.20 -16.63
C TYR A 439 -27.54 14.20 -16.28
N ALA A 440 -27.52 15.39 -16.89
CA ALA A 440 -26.42 16.34 -16.75
C ALA A 440 -26.35 16.93 -15.33
N ASN A 441 -27.51 17.19 -14.73
CA ASN A 441 -27.57 17.65 -13.35
C ASN A 441 -27.05 16.61 -12.36
N CYS A 442 -27.40 15.33 -12.53
CA CYS A 442 -26.85 14.24 -11.71
C CYS A 442 -25.32 14.18 -11.81
N VAL A 443 -24.77 14.25 -13.04
CA VAL A 443 -23.31 14.28 -13.27
C VAL A 443 -22.66 15.51 -12.63
N SER A 444 -23.30 16.68 -12.70
CA SER A 444 -22.78 17.91 -12.08
C SER A 444 -22.70 17.81 -10.56
N ILE A 445 -23.70 17.18 -9.92
CA ILE A 445 -23.73 16.98 -8.46
C ILE A 445 -22.57 16.09 -8.02
N SER A 446 -22.40 14.92 -8.65
CA SER A 446 -21.33 13.99 -8.29
C SER A 446 -19.95 14.58 -8.57
N THR A 447 -19.77 15.27 -9.71
CA THR A 447 -18.51 15.90 -10.10
C THR A 447 -18.10 17.00 -9.11
N GLY A 448 -19.01 17.93 -8.82
CA GLY A 448 -18.72 19.04 -7.91
C GLY A 448 -18.45 18.57 -6.47
N ALA A 449 -19.19 17.55 -6.01
CA ALA A 449 -18.95 16.95 -4.71
C ALA A 449 -17.59 16.24 -4.66
N ALA A 450 -17.28 15.37 -5.62
CA ALA A 450 -16.01 14.64 -5.66
C ALA A 450 -14.80 15.59 -5.66
N GLN A 451 -14.81 16.63 -6.50
CA GLN A 451 -13.71 17.58 -6.59
C GLN A 451 -13.47 18.37 -5.30
N ARG A 452 -14.54 18.76 -4.61
CA ARG A 452 -14.44 19.51 -3.35
C ARG A 452 -14.00 18.60 -2.20
N GLU A 453 -14.57 17.41 -2.13
CA GLU A 453 -14.41 16.50 -0.99
C GLU A 453 -13.09 15.74 -1.02
N MET A 454 -12.46 15.53 -2.19
CA MET A 454 -11.15 14.87 -2.29
C MET A 454 -9.98 15.69 -1.73
N ILE A 455 -10.14 17.01 -1.59
CA ILE A 455 -9.05 17.93 -1.19
C ILE A 455 -8.56 17.60 0.23
N LEU A 456 -9.48 17.50 1.18
CA LEU A 456 -9.11 17.36 2.60
C LEU A 456 -8.42 16.02 2.91
N PRO A 457 -8.93 14.85 2.46
CA PRO A 457 -8.24 13.58 2.63
C PRO A 457 -6.85 13.56 1.95
N SER A 458 -6.70 14.20 0.79
CA SER A 458 -5.41 14.30 0.10
C SER A 458 -4.41 15.16 0.87
N LEU A 459 -4.84 16.31 1.39
CA LEU A 459 -4.00 17.18 2.22
C LEU A 459 -3.58 16.50 3.52
N LEU A 460 -4.43 15.65 4.10
CA LEU A 460 -4.09 14.87 5.28
C LEU A 460 -2.83 14.02 5.03
N GLY A 461 -2.81 13.25 3.95
CA GLY A 461 -1.67 12.39 3.61
C GLY A 461 -0.38 13.14 3.27
N LEU A 462 -0.50 14.38 2.78
CA LEU A 462 0.66 15.22 2.41
C LEU A 462 1.22 16.02 3.60
N VAL A 463 0.35 16.61 4.42
CA VAL A 463 0.77 17.57 5.46
C VAL A 463 1.15 16.85 6.74
N VAL A 464 0.42 15.80 7.12
CA VAL A 464 0.61 15.16 8.43
C VAL A 464 2.02 14.58 8.59
N PRO A 465 2.62 13.83 7.63
CA PRO A 465 3.98 13.33 7.79
C PRO A 465 5.02 14.43 8.04
N ILE A 466 4.86 15.58 7.38
CA ILE A 466 5.76 16.73 7.53
C ILE A 466 5.60 17.34 8.93
N VAL A 467 4.37 17.57 9.38
CA VAL A 467 4.09 18.11 10.71
C VAL A 467 4.60 17.16 11.80
N VAL A 468 4.33 15.87 11.66
CA VAL A 468 4.82 14.84 12.59
C VAL A 468 6.35 14.81 12.61
N GLY A 469 7.01 14.89 11.45
CA GLY A 469 8.46 14.95 11.37
C GLY A 469 9.05 16.20 12.01
N LEU A 470 8.47 17.37 11.77
CA LEU A 470 8.96 18.62 12.35
C LEU A 470 8.71 18.71 13.86
N LEU A 471 7.64 18.11 14.39
CA LEU A 471 7.34 18.15 15.82
C LEU A 471 8.00 17.00 16.60
N LEU A 472 7.92 15.77 16.10
CA LEU A 472 8.32 14.55 16.80
C LEU A 472 9.62 13.93 16.27
N GLY A 473 10.21 14.52 15.23
CA GLY A 473 11.45 14.04 14.61
C GLY A 473 11.29 12.70 13.88
N VAL A 474 12.44 12.11 13.52
CA VAL A 474 12.50 10.87 12.73
C VAL A 474 11.83 9.70 13.46
N GLY A 475 12.04 9.55 14.78
CA GLY A 475 11.41 8.50 15.57
C GLY A 475 9.88 8.57 15.56
N GLY A 476 9.31 9.78 15.65
CA GLY A 476 7.85 9.98 15.55
C GLY A 476 7.28 9.62 14.18
N VAL A 477 8.01 9.95 13.09
CA VAL A 477 7.62 9.55 11.73
C VAL A 477 7.67 8.03 11.57
N MET A 478 8.73 7.37 12.04
CA MET A 478 8.81 5.90 12.00
C MET A 478 7.65 5.25 12.77
N GLY A 479 7.30 5.80 13.94
CA GLY A 479 6.11 5.39 14.69
C GLY A 479 4.83 5.55 13.86
N MET A 480 4.61 6.72 13.25
CA MET A 480 3.44 7.01 12.42
C MET A 480 3.31 6.07 11.22
N LEU A 481 4.41 5.81 10.51
CA LEU A 481 4.41 4.88 9.39
C LEU A 481 4.09 3.45 9.84
N ALA A 482 4.66 2.99 10.97
CA ALA A 482 4.36 1.67 11.53
C ALA A 482 2.90 1.51 11.98
N GLY A 483 2.35 2.51 12.67
CA GLY A 483 0.94 2.53 13.11
C GLY A 483 -0.03 2.61 11.93
N GLY A 484 0.29 3.46 10.94
CA GLY A 484 -0.50 3.61 9.72
C GLY A 484 -0.52 2.35 8.88
N LEU A 485 0.63 1.68 8.72
CA LEU A 485 0.74 0.40 8.04
C LEU A 485 -0.11 -0.68 8.73
N THR A 486 0.11 -0.91 10.03
CA THR A 486 -0.54 -2.03 10.75
C THR A 486 -2.06 -1.89 10.82
N SER A 487 -2.56 -0.70 11.18
CA SER A 487 -4.01 -0.46 11.24
C SER A 487 -4.62 -0.26 9.86
N GLY A 488 -3.97 0.51 8.98
CA GLY A 488 -4.51 0.83 7.66
C GLY A 488 -4.65 -0.41 6.79
N PHE A 489 -3.68 -1.32 6.82
CA PHE A 489 -3.76 -2.61 6.12
C PHE A 489 -4.98 -3.43 6.56
N ALA A 490 -5.18 -3.59 7.87
CA ALA A 490 -6.29 -4.35 8.43
C ALA A 490 -7.65 -3.75 8.07
N VAL A 491 -7.79 -2.42 8.20
CA VAL A 491 -9.04 -1.70 7.88
C VAL A 491 -9.32 -1.73 6.38
N ALA A 492 -8.29 -1.62 5.52
CA ALA A 492 -8.45 -1.68 4.07
C ALA A 492 -9.02 -3.03 3.61
N ILE A 493 -8.47 -4.15 4.11
CA ILE A 493 -8.98 -5.50 3.80
C ILE A 493 -10.40 -5.66 4.30
N PHE A 494 -10.64 -5.27 5.56
CA PHE A 494 -11.97 -5.33 6.17
C PHE A 494 -13.01 -4.65 5.28
N MET A 495 -12.75 -3.41 4.86
CA MET A 495 -13.70 -2.63 4.06
C MET A 495 -13.87 -3.21 2.65
N ALA A 496 -12.78 -3.58 1.99
CA ALA A 496 -12.83 -4.16 0.65
C ALA A 496 -13.65 -5.47 0.62
N ASN A 497 -13.38 -6.37 1.57
CA ASN A 497 -14.04 -7.67 1.63
C ASN A 497 -15.49 -7.57 2.11
N ALA A 498 -15.79 -6.72 3.09
CA ALA A 498 -17.17 -6.50 3.54
C ALA A 498 -18.05 -6.00 2.39
N GLY A 499 -17.58 -4.97 1.66
CA GLY A 499 -18.31 -4.42 0.51
C GLY A 499 -18.48 -5.44 -0.62
N GLY A 500 -17.41 -6.16 -0.98
CA GLY A 500 -17.50 -7.21 -2.01
C GLY A 500 -18.47 -8.33 -1.64
N ALA A 501 -18.48 -8.74 -0.37
CA ALA A 501 -19.39 -9.77 0.12
C ALA A 501 -20.86 -9.33 0.14
N TRP A 502 -21.15 -8.06 0.47
CA TRP A 502 -22.52 -7.53 0.38
C TRP A 502 -23.04 -7.49 -1.06
N ASP A 503 -22.20 -7.05 -2.00
CA ASP A 503 -22.58 -6.98 -3.41
C ASP A 503 -22.89 -8.36 -3.99
N ASN A 504 -21.98 -9.31 -3.76
CA ASN A 504 -22.19 -10.67 -4.23
C ASN A 504 -23.34 -11.38 -3.50
N ALA A 505 -23.61 -11.05 -2.23
CA ALA A 505 -24.80 -11.51 -1.54
C ALA A 505 -26.09 -10.98 -2.19
N LYS A 506 -26.11 -9.72 -2.63
CA LYS A 506 -27.22 -9.14 -3.42
C LYS A 506 -27.36 -9.88 -4.76
N LYS A 507 -26.28 -10.06 -5.51
CA LYS A 507 -26.29 -10.81 -6.80
C LYS A 507 -26.80 -12.25 -6.64
N TYR A 508 -26.41 -12.91 -5.55
CA TYR A 508 -26.89 -14.26 -5.23
C TYR A 508 -28.42 -14.29 -5.05
N ILE A 509 -28.99 -13.29 -4.39
CA ILE A 509 -30.45 -13.13 -4.26
C ILE A 509 -31.08 -12.80 -5.63
N GLU A 510 -30.48 -11.90 -6.41
CA GLU A 510 -30.95 -11.52 -7.75
C GLU A 510 -31.04 -12.71 -8.73
N ALA A 511 -30.16 -13.71 -8.57
CA ALA A 511 -30.17 -14.96 -9.34
C ALA A 511 -31.35 -15.90 -9.00
N GLY A 512 -32.23 -15.51 -8.08
CA GLY A 512 -33.46 -16.23 -7.73
C GLY A 512 -33.45 -16.92 -6.37
N ASN A 513 -32.32 -16.86 -5.65
CA ASN A 513 -32.26 -17.35 -4.27
C ASN A 513 -33.05 -16.43 -3.33
N PHE A 514 -33.62 -16.99 -2.26
CA PHE A 514 -34.34 -16.24 -1.21
C PHE A 514 -35.45 -15.29 -1.74
N GLY A 515 -36.09 -15.66 -2.85
CA GLY A 515 -37.24 -14.93 -3.40
C GLY A 515 -36.95 -14.02 -4.60
N GLY A 516 -35.69 -13.85 -5.00
CA GLY A 516 -35.35 -13.15 -6.25
C GLY A 516 -35.56 -11.63 -6.22
N LYS A 517 -35.37 -11.00 -7.39
CA LYS A 517 -35.56 -9.55 -7.59
C LYS A 517 -36.95 -9.08 -7.13
N GLY A 518 -36.98 -8.00 -6.36
CA GLY A 518 -38.20 -7.36 -5.85
C GLY A 518 -38.72 -7.91 -4.50
N SER A 519 -38.21 -9.04 -4.03
CA SER A 519 -38.51 -9.58 -2.70
C SER A 519 -38.01 -8.67 -1.57
N ASP A 520 -38.49 -8.88 -0.35
CA ASP A 520 -38.01 -8.12 0.81
C ASP A 520 -36.55 -8.47 1.15
N ALA A 521 -36.14 -9.72 0.93
CA ALA A 521 -34.74 -10.13 1.02
C ALA A 521 -33.88 -9.39 0.00
N HIS A 522 -34.35 -9.23 -1.24
CA HIS A 522 -33.63 -8.44 -2.25
C HIS A 522 -33.48 -6.98 -1.84
N LYS A 523 -34.55 -6.34 -1.33
CA LYS A 523 -34.45 -4.96 -0.82
C LYS A 523 -33.44 -4.85 0.34
N ALA A 524 -33.40 -5.83 1.24
CA ALA A 524 -32.39 -5.88 2.30
C ALA A 524 -30.97 -6.06 1.73
N GLY A 525 -30.81 -6.92 0.72
CA GLY A 525 -29.58 -7.09 -0.06
C GLY A 525 -29.06 -5.77 -0.63
N VAL A 526 -29.93 -5.02 -1.30
CA VAL A 526 -29.61 -3.68 -1.86
C VAL A 526 -29.19 -2.70 -0.76
N VAL A 527 -29.82 -2.73 0.42
CA VAL A 527 -29.38 -1.89 1.54
C VAL A 527 -27.98 -2.27 2.05
N GLY A 528 -27.67 -3.57 2.12
CA GLY A 528 -26.32 -4.03 2.48
C GLY A 528 -25.26 -3.57 1.48
N ASP A 529 -25.54 -3.74 0.19
CA ASP A 529 -24.65 -3.33 -0.90
C ASP A 529 -24.39 -1.82 -0.91
N THR A 530 -25.44 -1.00 -0.78
CA THR A 530 -25.30 0.48 -0.73
C THR A 530 -24.54 0.98 0.50
N VAL A 531 -24.51 0.21 1.60
CA VAL A 531 -23.61 0.46 2.74
C VAL A 531 -22.17 0.06 2.41
N GLY A 532 -21.99 -1.00 1.62
CA GLY A 532 -20.72 -1.55 1.14
C GLY A 532 -20.02 -0.73 0.05
N ASP A 533 -20.74 0.01 -0.78
CA ASP A 533 -20.16 0.83 -1.86
C ASP A 533 -19.06 1.80 -1.37
N PRO A 534 -19.30 2.68 -0.38
CA PRO A 534 -18.24 3.56 0.14
C PRO A 534 -17.11 2.80 0.86
N PHE A 535 -17.34 1.54 1.26
CA PHE A 535 -16.32 0.69 1.84
C PHE A 535 -15.39 0.15 0.75
N LYS A 536 -15.94 -0.51 -0.28
CA LYS A 536 -15.15 -1.21 -1.30
C LYS A 536 -14.62 -0.30 -2.41
N ASP A 537 -15.26 0.83 -2.72
CA ASP A 537 -14.91 1.65 -3.90
C ASP A 537 -14.38 3.04 -3.56
N THR A 538 -14.40 3.42 -2.27
CA THR A 538 -13.83 4.71 -1.85
C THR A 538 -12.82 4.53 -0.73
N SER A 539 -13.26 4.08 0.45
CA SER A 539 -12.43 4.15 1.65
C SER A 539 -11.38 3.04 1.72
N GLY A 540 -11.78 1.81 1.44
CA GLY A 540 -10.91 0.63 1.51
C GLY A 540 -9.70 0.71 0.56
N PRO A 541 -9.90 0.87 -0.75
CA PRO A 541 -8.79 1.02 -1.69
C PRO A 541 -7.93 2.25 -1.38
N SER A 542 -8.53 3.41 -1.11
CA SER A 542 -7.78 4.65 -0.88
C SER A 542 -6.90 4.61 0.38
N LEU A 543 -7.18 3.74 1.35
CA LEU A 543 -6.29 3.54 2.50
C LEU A 543 -4.91 3.01 2.09
N ASN A 544 -4.85 2.13 1.09
CA ASN A 544 -3.57 1.59 0.64
C ASN A 544 -2.69 2.73 0.06
N ILE A 545 -3.31 3.67 -0.66
CA ILE A 545 -2.66 4.86 -1.21
C ILE A 545 -2.20 5.77 -0.08
N LEU A 546 -3.04 6.00 0.94
CA LEU A 546 -2.67 6.82 2.09
C LEU A 546 -1.39 6.30 2.77
N ILE A 547 -1.27 4.99 2.98
CA ILE A 547 -0.09 4.37 3.62
C ILE A 547 1.18 4.63 2.79
N LYS A 548 1.10 4.41 1.47
CA LYS A 548 2.25 4.58 0.56
C LYS A 548 2.61 6.05 0.39
N LEU A 549 1.61 6.93 0.23
CA LEU A 549 1.78 8.37 0.11
C LEU A 549 2.46 8.95 1.35
N MET A 550 2.00 8.61 2.56
CA MET A 550 2.63 9.08 3.80
C MET A 550 4.09 8.63 3.89
N SER A 551 4.40 7.41 3.46
CA SER A 551 5.77 6.89 3.40
C SER A 551 6.62 7.68 2.40
N MET A 552 6.13 7.89 1.17
CA MET A 552 6.82 8.65 0.13
C MET A 552 7.08 10.11 0.54
N VAL A 553 6.09 10.78 1.13
CA VAL A 553 6.26 12.14 1.66
C VAL A 553 7.33 12.14 2.76
N SER A 554 7.32 11.16 3.67
CA SER A 554 8.34 11.05 4.71
C SER A 554 9.74 10.92 4.11
N VAL A 555 9.92 10.06 3.11
CA VAL A 555 11.19 9.88 2.36
C VAL A 555 11.65 11.21 1.74
N VAL A 556 10.77 11.90 1.01
CA VAL A 556 11.11 13.16 0.33
C VAL A 556 11.50 14.27 1.31
N PHE A 557 10.84 14.35 2.46
CA PHE A 557 11.06 15.38 3.47
C PHE A 557 12.04 14.98 4.57
N ALA A 558 12.69 13.80 4.48
CA ALA A 558 13.62 13.31 5.50
C ALA A 558 14.75 14.31 5.81
N GLY A 559 15.37 14.90 4.78
CA GLY A 559 16.41 15.90 4.96
C GLY A 559 15.93 17.17 5.68
N LEU A 560 14.70 17.62 5.39
CA LEU A 560 14.09 18.75 6.11
C LEU A 560 13.88 18.40 7.60
N ILE A 561 13.38 17.20 7.87
CA ILE A 561 13.10 16.72 9.22
C ILE A 561 14.40 16.61 10.03
N VAL A 562 15.46 16.04 9.45
CA VAL A 562 16.77 15.91 10.09
C VAL A 562 17.33 17.25 10.55
N GLN A 563 17.16 18.30 9.73
CA GLN A 563 17.73 19.61 10.00
C GLN A 563 16.86 20.47 10.92
N TYR A 564 15.53 20.40 10.80
CA TYR A 564 14.61 21.38 11.42
C TYR A 564 13.63 20.79 12.43
N ALA A 565 13.69 19.49 12.74
CA ALA A 565 12.83 18.92 13.77
C ALA A 565 13.07 19.57 15.14
N LEU A 566 11.97 19.83 15.86
CA LEU A 566 12.01 20.35 17.21
C LEU A 566 12.58 19.31 18.18
N ALA A 567 13.43 19.76 19.10
CA ALA A 567 13.92 18.93 20.20
C ALA A 567 12.88 18.85 21.34
N LEU A 568 11.67 18.36 21.05
CA LEU A 568 10.60 18.20 22.06
C LEU A 568 10.86 17.05 23.05
N PHE A 569 11.68 16.06 22.65
CA PHE A 569 11.99 14.85 23.41
C PHE A 569 13.49 14.57 23.44
#